data_AF-A0A1L7XDV8-F1
#
_entry.id   AF-A0A1L7XDV8-F1
#
_cell.length_a   1.000
_cell.length_b   1.000
_cell.length_c   1.000
_cell.angle_alpha   90.00
_cell.angle_beta   90.00
_cell.angle_gamma   90.00
#
_symmetry.space_group_name_H-M   'P 1'
#
loop_
_entity.id
_entity.type
_entity.pdbx_description
1 polymer ?
#
loop_
_entity_poly.entity_id
_entity_poly.type
_entity_poly.pdbx_seq_one_letter_code
_entity_poly.pdbx_strand_id
1 'polypeptide(L)'
;MKLSMSLISTLLLASTALAVPHKNAGLARRLQRRARTMRDSSNRAKDSSTKTEASSASSSSSSSIEYSENWSGMAITSPPTGETFNAVSGKFTVPTPSVPSGVDSTDGEYSASAWVGIDGNTYSTAILQTGVDFTVTTSGEVSYDAWYEWYPDYAYDFDLTISAGDVIAMYVNATTTTSGSATIENLTTGKSVTKDLTSTSALGGENAEWIVEDFEEGDSLIAFADFGNITFTECVAATSASSEGVDSAQVMDIENTDDEVLTSVTKISDSSFEVSYTSSSSGSTTSSGAGSSSSGTAGSGSGSGGRGSGMGGGKGFDSISTSGAGASGKGFPSLRAVRRFLKWGRPSTSGGI
;
A
#
# COMPACT_ATOMS: atom_id res chain seq x y z
N MET A 1 38.56 68.04 -27.31
CA MET A 1 37.48 67.26 -27.95
C MET A 1 37.75 65.77 -27.70
N LYS A 2 36.75 65.05 -27.15
CA LYS A 2 36.37 63.63 -27.38
C LYS A 2 37.44 62.56 -27.02
N LEU A 3 37.31 61.75 -25.96
CA LEU A 3 36.40 60.62 -25.63
C LEU A 3 37.06 59.24 -25.84
N SER A 4 37.22 58.52 -24.72
CA SER A 4 37.17 57.05 -24.44
C SER A 4 37.60 56.00 -25.47
N MET A 5 38.34 54.97 -25.00
CA MET A 5 37.72 53.67 -24.63
C MET A 5 38.70 52.75 -23.89
N SER A 6 38.25 52.27 -22.73
CA SER A 6 38.86 51.22 -21.90
C SER A 6 38.41 49.85 -22.40
N LEU A 7 39.30 48.86 -22.41
CA LEU A 7 38.97 47.47 -22.77
C LEU A 7 39.41 46.56 -21.60
N ILE A 8 38.45 46.25 -20.74
CA ILE A 8 38.58 45.28 -19.64
C ILE A 8 38.11 43.93 -20.19
N SER A 9 39.01 42.94 -20.25
CA SER A 9 38.65 41.56 -20.57
C SER A 9 38.02 40.90 -19.34
N THR A 10 36.76 40.49 -19.45
CA THR A 10 36.02 39.71 -18.46
C THR A 10 36.23 38.22 -18.72
N LEU A 11 36.85 37.52 -17.76
CA LEU A 11 36.79 36.06 -17.66
C LEU A 11 35.36 35.64 -17.28
N LEU A 12 34.71 34.81 -18.11
CA LEU A 12 33.53 34.04 -17.69
C LEU A 12 33.99 32.88 -16.80
N LEU A 13 33.70 32.94 -15.49
CA LEU A 13 33.66 31.76 -14.66
C LEU A 13 32.27 31.12 -14.82
N ALA A 14 32.21 29.95 -15.45
CA ALA A 14 31.05 29.09 -15.41
C ALA A 14 30.97 28.44 -14.02
N SER A 15 30.08 28.95 -13.17
CA SER A 15 29.71 28.32 -11.91
C SER A 15 28.73 27.18 -12.19
N THR A 16 29.19 25.94 -12.10
CA THR A 16 28.33 24.77 -11.96
C THR A 16 27.65 24.85 -10.59
N ALA A 17 26.34 25.14 -10.58
CA ALA A 17 25.53 25.01 -9.38
C ALA A 17 25.31 23.50 -9.11
N LEU A 18 26.07 22.95 -8.18
CA LEU A 18 25.71 21.70 -7.52
C LEU A 18 24.52 22.01 -6.61
N ALA A 19 23.33 21.55 -6.98
CA ALA A 19 22.15 21.63 -6.13
C ALA A 19 22.41 20.82 -4.85
N VAL A 20 22.41 21.50 -3.72
CA VAL A 20 22.48 20.88 -2.39
C VAL A 20 21.08 20.37 -2.05
N PRO A 21 20.90 19.11 -1.64
CA PRO A 21 19.59 18.60 -1.23
C PRO A 21 19.15 19.34 0.03
N HIS A 22 18.10 20.16 -0.10
CA HIS A 22 17.54 20.92 1.00
C HIS A 22 16.71 20.00 1.89
N LYS A 23 17.24 19.67 3.07
CA LYS A 23 16.60 18.86 4.13
C LYS A 23 15.24 19.39 4.64
N ASN A 24 14.80 20.57 4.19
CA ASN A 24 13.56 21.22 4.63
C ASN A 24 12.50 21.32 3.52
N ALA A 25 12.76 20.78 2.31
CA ALA A 25 11.79 20.79 1.22
C ALA A 25 10.61 19.84 1.51
N GLY A 26 10.84 18.69 2.16
CA GLY A 26 9.81 17.70 2.52
C GLY A 26 8.73 18.26 3.46
N LEU A 27 9.14 18.88 4.57
CA LEU A 27 8.22 19.43 5.58
C LEU A 27 7.38 20.59 5.02
N ALA A 28 8.01 21.55 4.34
CA ALA A 28 7.29 22.70 3.77
C ALA A 28 6.28 22.26 2.70
N ARG A 29 6.64 21.24 1.92
CA ARG A 29 5.78 20.66 0.90
C ARG A 29 4.64 19.86 1.55
N ARG A 30 4.85 19.12 2.66
CA ARG A 30 3.76 18.40 3.38
C ARG A 30 2.74 19.31 4.04
N LEU A 31 3.17 20.43 4.62
CA LEU A 31 2.25 21.43 5.20
C LEU A 31 1.30 22.03 4.15
N GLN A 32 1.63 21.94 2.85
CA GLN A 32 0.77 22.35 1.75
C GLN A 32 -0.06 21.19 1.15
N ARG A 33 0.26 19.93 1.47
CA ARG A 33 -0.23 18.73 0.75
C ARG A 33 -1.57 18.18 1.25
N ARG A 34 -1.76 17.93 2.55
CA ARG A 34 -2.95 17.22 3.04
C ARG A 34 -4.02 18.17 3.59
N ALA A 35 -4.93 18.59 2.72
CA ALA A 35 -6.01 19.49 3.10
C ALA A 35 -7.42 18.97 2.77
N ARG A 36 -7.70 17.64 2.68
CA ARG A 36 -9.09 17.10 2.72
C ARG A 36 -9.25 15.57 2.72
N THR A 37 -8.41 14.79 3.41
CA THR A 37 -8.43 13.30 3.41
C THR A 37 -9.78 12.60 3.71
N MET A 38 -10.81 13.33 4.19
CA MET A 38 -12.03 12.73 4.75
C MET A 38 -13.32 13.14 4.06
N ARG A 39 -13.27 13.88 2.94
CA ARG A 39 -14.51 14.30 2.26
C ARG A 39 -14.93 13.39 1.12
N ASP A 40 -14.05 12.53 0.61
CA ASP A 40 -14.33 11.66 -0.54
C ASP A 40 -13.81 10.21 -0.45
N SER A 41 -13.39 9.73 0.73
CA SER A 41 -13.13 8.29 0.96
C SER A 41 -14.45 7.48 1.00
N SER A 42 -15.30 7.65 0.00
CA SER A 42 -16.57 6.97 -0.14
C SER A 42 -16.31 5.53 -0.60
N ASN A 43 -16.05 4.63 0.36
CA ASN A 43 -15.89 3.21 0.03
C ASN A 43 -17.16 2.71 -0.68
N ARG A 44 -17.02 2.30 -1.95
CA ARG A 44 -18.10 1.80 -2.77
C ARG A 44 -17.96 0.29 -2.92
N ALA A 45 -18.75 -0.46 -2.17
CA ALA A 45 -18.84 -1.91 -2.38
C ALA A 45 -19.58 -2.21 -3.70
N LYS A 46 -18.89 -2.76 -4.70
CA LYS A 46 -19.53 -3.37 -5.89
C LYS A 46 -19.64 -4.88 -5.64
N ASP A 47 -20.86 -5.39 -5.46
CA ASP A 47 -21.13 -6.83 -5.37
C ASP A 47 -20.77 -7.51 -6.71
N SER A 48 -19.74 -8.37 -6.71
CA SER A 48 -19.38 -9.21 -7.85
C SER A 48 -20.41 -10.33 -8.02
N SER A 49 -21.61 -10.01 -8.50
CA SER A 49 -22.65 -11.00 -8.82
C SER A 49 -23.03 -10.98 -10.31
N THR A 50 -22.34 -11.82 -11.09
CA THR A 50 -22.87 -12.29 -12.38
C THR A 50 -24.12 -13.11 -12.09
N LYS A 51 -25.29 -12.52 -12.35
CA LYS A 51 -26.60 -13.07 -11.97
C LYS A 51 -26.99 -14.24 -12.89
N THR A 52 -26.91 -15.48 -12.42
CA THR A 52 -27.80 -16.57 -12.86
C THR A 52 -28.12 -17.51 -11.68
N GLU A 53 -29.39 -17.42 -11.28
CA GLU A 53 -30.25 -18.25 -10.43
C GLU A 53 -29.70 -19.22 -9.35
N ALA A 54 -30.20 -18.96 -8.14
CA ALA A 54 -30.41 -19.78 -6.94
C ALA A 54 -29.89 -21.23 -6.88
N SER A 55 -29.05 -21.51 -5.88
CA SER A 55 -29.05 -22.73 -5.05
C SER A 55 -28.27 -22.53 -3.76
N SER A 56 -28.72 -23.20 -2.70
CA SER A 56 -28.35 -23.03 -1.30
C SER A 56 -26.93 -23.49 -0.93
N ALA A 57 -26.34 -22.78 0.03
CA ALA A 57 -25.27 -23.18 0.95
C ALA A 57 -23.89 -23.57 0.39
N SER A 58 -22.94 -22.65 0.54
CA SER A 58 -21.63 -22.94 1.13
C SER A 58 -21.01 -21.62 1.60
N SER A 59 -20.59 -21.56 2.86
CA SER A 59 -19.86 -20.46 3.46
C SER A 59 -18.44 -20.39 2.91
N SER A 60 -18.29 -19.86 1.71
CA SER A 60 -17.02 -19.27 1.26
C SER A 60 -17.12 -17.78 1.54
N SER A 61 -16.43 -17.31 2.59
CA SER A 61 -16.16 -15.89 2.78
C SER A 61 -15.25 -15.40 1.65
N SER A 62 -15.81 -15.21 0.46
CA SER A 62 -15.26 -14.26 -0.48
C SER A 62 -15.50 -12.89 0.15
N SER A 63 -14.51 -12.37 0.87
CA SER A 63 -14.50 -10.96 1.25
C SER A 63 -14.69 -10.17 -0.04
N SER A 64 -15.86 -9.54 -0.20
CA SER A 64 -16.12 -8.64 -1.33
C SER A 64 -15.07 -7.55 -1.33
N ILE A 65 -14.44 -7.24 -2.45
CA ILE A 65 -13.49 -6.13 -2.55
C ILE A 65 -14.27 -4.82 -2.36
N GLU A 66 -13.79 -3.93 -1.51
CA GLU A 66 -14.26 -2.54 -1.43
C GLU A 66 -13.39 -1.67 -2.32
N TYR A 67 -13.99 -0.69 -2.97
CA TYR A 67 -13.26 0.28 -3.77
C TYR A 67 -13.20 1.61 -3.03
N SER A 68 -12.00 2.17 -2.92
CA SER A 68 -11.74 3.50 -2.39
C SER A 68 -11.13 4.36 -3.50
N GLU A 69 -11.34 5.67 -3.44
CA GLU A 69 -10.74 6.58 -4.43
C GLU A 69 -9.23 6.73 -4.22
N ASN A 70 -8.72 6.40 -3.03
CA ASN A 70 -7.35 6.73 -2.66
C ASN A 70 -6.63 5.68 -1.79
N TRP A 71 -7.33 4.70 -1.21
CA TRP A 71 -6.71 3.67 -0.36
C TRP A 71 -6.76 2.27 -0.98
N SER A 72 -5.62 1.59 -0.98
CA SER A 72 -5.49 0.18 -1.32
C SER A 72 -4.85 -0.57 -0.17
N GLY A 73 -5.37 -1.73 0.20
CA GLY A 73 -4.77 -2.56 1.25
C GLY A 73 -5.78 -3.37 2.03
N MET A 74 -5.50 -3.56 3.32
CA MET A 74 -6.37 -4.30 4.21
C MET A 74 -6.65 -3.50 5.49
N ALA A 75 -7.91 -3.41 5.89
CA ALA A 75 -8.33 -2.74 7.12
C ALA A 75 -9.29 -3.61 7.93
N ILE A 76 -9.02 -3.80 9.22
CA ILE A 76 -9.98 -4.36 10.15
C ILE A 76 -10.92 -3.23 10.57
N THR A 77 -12.20 -3.36 10.29
CA THR A 77 -13.18 -2.29 10.49
C THR A 77 -13.85 -2.29 11.86
N SER A 78 -13.58 -3.31 12.69
CA SER A 78 -14.08 -3.38 14.06
C SER A 78 -13.17 -4.25 14.93
N PRO A 79 -12.86 -3.82 16.16
CA PRO A 79 -12.03 -4.59 17.08
C PRO A 79 -12.80 -5.79 17.65
N PRO A 80 -12.10 -6.74 18.30
CA PRO A 80 -12.73 -7.78 19.08
C PRO A 80 -13.73 -7.19 20.08
N THR A 81 -14.85 -7.90 20.32
CA THR A 81 -15.96 -7.37 21.11
C THR A 81 -15.52 -6.91 22.50
N GLY A 82 -15.76 -5.63 22.81
CA GLY A 82 -15.42 -5.02 24.10
C GLY A 82 -13.97 -4.57 24.22
N GLU A 83 -13.21 -4.61 23.12
CA GLU A 83 -11.83 -4.15 23.03
C GLU A 83 -11.72 -2.97 22.06
N THR A 84 -10.56 -2.31 22.05
CA THR A 84 -10.19 -1.26 21.10
C THR A 84 -8.77 -1.51 20.62
N PHE A 85 -8.51 -1.30 19.33
CA PHE A 85 -7.14 -1.32 18.83
C PHE A 85 -6.33 -0.20 19.47
N ASN A 86 -5.12 -0.54 19.89
CA ASN A 86 -4.19 0.41 20.46
C ASN A 86 -2.78 0.27 19.88
N ALA A 87 -2.51 -0.73 19.04
CA ALA A 87 -1.27 -0.79 18.30
C ALA A 87 -1.44 -1.52 16.97
N VAL A 88 -0.70 -1.07 15.95
CA VAL A 88 -0.64 -1.72 14.64
C VAL A 88 0.82 -1.76 14.19
N SER A 89 1.24 -2.90 13.65
CA SER A 89 2.58 -3.08 13.10
C SER A 89 2.54 -3.75 11.74
N GLY A 90 3.51 -3.43 10.90
CA GLY A 90 3.74 -4.13 9.64
C GLY A 90 5.15 -3.86 9.11
N LYS A 91 5.55 -4.63 8.12
CA LYS A 91 6.83 -4.48 7.42
C LYS A 91 6.62 -4.57 5.93
N PHE A 92 7.41 -3.82 5.17
CA PHE A 92 7.48 -3.97 3.73
C PHE A 92 8.90 -3.67 3.23
N THR A 93 9.19 -4.06 2.00
CA THR A 93 10.41 -3.66 1.29
C THR A 93 10.08 -2.45 0.42
N VAL A 94 10.88 -1.38 0.55
CA VAL A 94 10.66 -0.13 -0.19
C VAL A 94 10.78 -0.39 -1.70
N PRO A 95 9.74 -0.08 -2.49
CA PRO A 95 9.78 -0.29 -3.93
C PRO A 95 10.69 0.72 -4.62
N THR A 96 10.95 0.51 -5.91
CA THR A 96 11.43 1.59 -6.78
C THR A 96 10.24 2.09 -7.60
N PRO A 97 9.68 3.29 -7.33
CA PRO A 97 8.58 3.81 -8.12
C PRO A 97 9.03 4.16 -9.55
N SER A 98 8.08 4.16 -10.47
CA SER A 98 8.27 4.55 -11.86
C SER A 98 7.12 5.43 -12.36
N VAL A 99 7.40 6.20 -13.41
CA VAL A 99 6.38 7.06 -14.03
C VAL A 99 5.30 6.15 -14.65
N PRO A 100 4.03 6.27 -14.22
CA PRO A 100 2.94 5.48 -14.76
C PRO A 100 2.74 5.81 -16.25
N SER A 101 2.33 4.81 -17.03
CA SER A 101 2.05 5.00 -18.46
C SER A 101 0.68 5.63 -18.67
N GLY A 102 0.61 6.69 -19.48
CA GLY A 102 -0.67 7.29 -19.90
C GLY A 102 -1.36 8.17 -18.85
N VAL A 103 -0.68 8.47 -17.73
CA VAL A 103 -1.14 9.41 -16.72
C VAL A 103 -0.26 10.66 -16.81
N ASP A 104 -0.87 11.83 -16.99
CA ASP A 104 -0.17 13.11 -16.98
C ASP A 104 -0.09 13.64 -15.54
N SER A 105 1.05 14.22 -15.16
CA SER A 105 1.22 14.92 -13.88
C SER A 105 1.22 16.43 -14.08
N THR A 106 0.37 17.14 -13.34
CA THR A 106 0.31 18.61 -13.31
C THR A 106 1.52 19.23 -12.61
N ASP A 107 2.04 18.56 -11.60
CA ASP A 107 3.09 19.07 -10.71
C ASP A 107 4.47 18.48 -11.03
N GLY A 108 4.56 17.68 -12.09
CA GLY A 108 5.81 17.14 -12.62
C GLY A 108 6.35 15.92 -11.87
N GLU A 109 5.55 15.35 -10.97
CA GLU A 109 5.89 14.20 -10.12
C GLU A 109 4.71 13.26 -9.93
N TYR A 110 5.03 12.00 -9.58
CA TYR A 110 4.09 10.97 -9.22
C TYR A 110 4.49 10.42 -7.86
N SER A 111 3.52 10.16 -6.98
CA SER A 111 3.82 9.60 -5.66
C SER A 111 2.82 8.53 -5.25
N ALA A 112 3.23 7.74 -4.28
CA ALA A 112 2.38 6.87 -3.51
C ALA A 112 3.01 6.72 -2.12
N SER A 113 2.24 6.26 -1.14
CA SER A 113 2.72 6.04 0.22
C SER A 113 2.36 4.65 0.69
N ALA A 114 3.17 4.06 1.59
CA ALA A 114 2.84 2.81 2.27
C ALA A 114 2.94 3.02 3.78
N TRP A 115 1.90 2.67 4.53
CA TRP A 115 1.78 3.00 5.95
C TRP A 115 0.95 2.00 6.76
N VAL A 116 1.07 2.10 8.08
CA VAL A 116 0.17 1.44 9.05
C VAL A 116 -0.51 2.47 9.93
N GLY A 117 -1.75 2.19 10.33
CA GLY A 117 -2.54 3.16 11.09
C GLY A 117 -3.61 2.55 12.00
N ILE A 118 -4.09 3.39 12.92
CA ILE A 118 -5.29 3.16 13.75
C ILE A 118 -6.31 4.24 13.39
N ASP A 119 -7.56 3.80 13.20
CA ASP A 119 -8.71 4.62 12.77
C ASP A 119 -8.56 5.26 11.39
N GLY A 120 -9.58 5.97 10.89
CA GLY A 120 -9.55 6.64 9.58
C GLY A 120 -10.51 6.05 8.56
N ASN A 121 -10.84 4.76 8.69
CA ASN A 121 -11.83 4.10 7.86
C ASN A 121 -13.26 4.37 8.36
N THR A 122 -13.83 3.49 9.20
CA THR A 122 -15.19 3.68 9.73
C THR A 122 -15.24 4.73 10.84
N TYR A 123 -14.09 5.00 11.48
CA TYR A 123 -13.94 6.04 12.49
C TYR A 123 -13.18 7.25 11.94
N SER A 124 -13.91 8.32 11.65
CA SER A 124 -13.38 9.42 10.82
C SER A 124 -12.77 10.60 11.60
N THR A 125 -12.66 10.51 12.94
CA THR A 125 -12.29 11.68 13.77
C THR A 125 -10.78 11.91 13.85
N ALA A 126 -10.00 10.84 13.82
CA ALA A 126 -8.56 10.88 13.95
C ALA A 126 -7.93 9.66 13.26
N ILE A 127 -6.65 9.77 12.92
CA ILE A 127 -5.83 8.66 12.42
C ILE A 127 -4.46 8.79 13.07
N LEU A 128 -3.97 7.76 13.75
CA LEU A 128 -2.57 7.67 14.17
C LEU A 128 -1.84 6.75 13.21
N GLN A 129 -0.91 7.29 12.43
CA GLN A 129 -0.29 6.57 11.32
C GLN A 129 1.19 6.93 11.10
N THR A 130 1.91 6.01 10.48
CA THR A 130 3.32 6.20 10.11
C THR A 130 3.66 5.39 8.86
N GLY A 131 4.48 5.98 7.99
CA GLY A 131 4.68 5.48 6.65
C GLY A 131 5.94 5.96 5.95
N VAL A 132 6.05 5.55 4.69
CA VAL A 132 7.05 6.06 3.75
C VAL A 132 6.34 6.49 2.48
N ASP A 133 6.65 7.71 2.03
CA ASP A 133 6.31 8.17 0.69
C ASP A 133 7.41 7.75 -0.28
N PHE A 134 7.02 7.37 -1.50
CA PHE A 134 7.92 7.13 -2.62
C PHE A 134 7.44 7.94 -3.81
N THR A 135 8.32 8.81 -4.29
CA THR A 135 8.03 9.80 -5.33
C THR A 135 8.98 9.59 -6.51
N VAL A 136 8.46 9.78 -7.72
CA VAL A 136 9.24 9.79 -8.96
C VAL A 136 8.87 11.02 -9.78
N THR A 137 9.86 11.80 -10.17
CA THR A 137 9.65 12.94 -11.07
C THR A 137 9.38 12.47 -12.49
N THR A 138 8.81 13.34 -13.32
CA THR A 138 8.66 13.11 -14.78
C THR A 138 10.00 12.87 -15.49
N SER A 139 11.14 13.30 -14.91
CA SER A 139 12.48 12.97 -15.41
C SER A 139 13.03 11.64 -14.91
N GLY A 140 12.30 10.93 -14.05
CA GLY A 140 12.67 9.63 -13.47
C GLY A 140 13.54 9.72 -12.22
N GLU A 141 13.67 10.89 -11.59
CA GLU A 141 14.38 11.02 -10.32
C GLU A 141 13.50 10.51 -9.18
N VAL A 142 14.06 9.68 -8.31
CA VAL A 142 13.32 9.01 -7.23
C VAL A 142 13.72 9.55 -5.86
N SER A 143 12.74 9.80 -5.00
CA SER A 143 12.93 10.20 -3.60
C SER A 143 12.02 9.41 -2.66
N TYR A 144 12.43 9.34 -1.39
CA TYR A 144 11.70 8.65 -0.32
C TYR A 144 11.72 9.49 0.94
N ASP A 145 10.58 9.55 1.63
CA ASP A 145 10.45 10.31 2.87
C ASP A 145 9.67 9.49 3.91
N ALA A 146 10.30 9.19 5.06
CA ALA A 146 9.65 8.53 6.19
C ALA A 146 8.89 9.54 7.05
N TRP A 147 7.70 9.18 7.54
CA TRP A 147 6.79 10.14 8.17
C TRP A 147 5.91 9.57 9.28
N TYR A 148 5.37 10.48 10.08
CA TYR A 148 4.36 10.21 11.10
C TYR A 148 3.24 11.25 11.04
N GLU A 149 2.04 10.86 11.47
CA GLU A 149 0.89 11.77 11.51
C GLU A 149 -0.09 11.38 12.61
N TRP A 150 -0.71 12.39 13.22
CA TRP A 150 -1.95 12.25 13.99
C TRP A 150 -3.01 13.14 13.36
N TYR A 151 -3.73 12.61 12.37
CA TYR A 151 -4.80 13.33 11.69
C TYR A 151 -5.85 13.81 12.72
N PRO A 152 -6.37 15.05 12.61
CA PRO A 152 -6.31 15.98 11.48
C PRO A 152 -5.13 16.96 11.50
N ASP A 153 -4.12 16.76 12.36
CA ASP A 153 -2.87 17.52 12.24
C ASP A 153 -2.08 17.02 11.02
N TYR A 154 -1.11 17.83 10.56
CA TYR A 154 -0.30 17.50 9.39
C TYR A 154 0.60 16.29 9.62
N ALA A 155 0.95 15.59 8.54
CA ALA A 155 2.07 14.66 8.52
C ALA A 155 3.42 15.39 8.62
N TYR A 156 4.35 14.81 9.38
CA TYR A 156 5.70 15.33 9.60
C TYR A 156 6.76 14.30 9.22
N ASP A 157 7.88 14.80 8.69
CA ASP A 157 9.06 13.99 8.35
C ASP A 157 9.81 13.49 9.58
N PHE A 158 10.29 12.25 9.49
CA PHE A 158 11.41 11.79 10.28
C PHE A 158 12.73 12.12 9.57
N ASP A 159 13.79 12.41 10.34
CA ASP A 159 15.17 12.40 9.84
C ASP A 159 15.67 10.94 9.77
N LEU A 160 15.14 10.19 8.80
CA LEU A 160 15.53 8.80 8.53
C LEU A 160 15.73 8.62 7.03
N THR A 161 16.95 8.26 6.64
CA THR A 161 17.27 7.95 5.24
C THR A 161 16.62 6.63 4.84
N ILE A 162 15.89 6.66 3.73
CA ILE A 162 15.24 5.51 3.10
C ILE A 162 15.81 5.34 1.69
N SER A 163 15.94 4.09 1.23
CA SER A 163 16.36 3.75 -0.11
C SER A 163 15.56 2.58 -0.66
N ALA A 164 15.48 2.47 -1.99
CA ALA A 164 14.92 1.31 -2.66
C ALA A 164 15.52 0.01 -2.12
N GLY A 165 14.68 -0.98 -1.86
CA GLY A 165 15.09 -2.29 -1.33
C GLY A 165 15.32 -2.34 0.18
N ASP A 166 15.25 -1.21 0.90
CA ASP A 166 15.28 -1.23 2.35
C ASP A 166 14.04 -1.95 2.91
N VAL A 167 14.25 -2.84 3.88
CA VAL A 167 13.17 -3.41 4.69
C VAL A 167 12.82 -2.45 5.82
N ILE A 168 11.59 -1.95 5.82
CA ILE A 168 11.07 -0.99 6.79
C ILE A 168 10.04 -1.67 7.69
N ALA A 169 10.22 -1.53 8.99
CA ALA A 169 9.22 -1.87 9.99
C ALA A 169 8.53 -0.60 10.50
N MET A 170 7.21 -0.64 10.54
CA MET A 170 6.35 0.47 10.96
C MET A 170 5.53 0.03 12.16
N TYR A 171 5.37 0.93 13.12
CA TYR A 171 4.63 0.67 14.34
C TYR A 171 3.98 1.93 14.87
N VAL A 172 2.68 1.85 15.15
CA VAL A 172 1.95 2.87 15.91
C VAL A 172 1.41 2.28 17.20
N ASN A 173 1.37 3.10 18.26
CA ASN A 173 0.88 2.69 19.57
C ASN A 173 0.17 3.83 20.29
N ALA A 174 -1.14 3.71 20.46
CA ALA A 174 -1.96 4.56 21.29
C ALA A 174 -1.82 4.15 22.77
N THR A 175 -1.38 5.10 23.60
CA THR A 175 -1.32 4.93 25.06
C THR A 175 -2.58 5.44 25.75
N THR A 176 -3.25 6.42 25.13
CA THR A 176 -4.61 6.87 25.43
C THR A 176 -5.31 7.17 24.10
N THR A 177 -6.58 7.57 24.12
CA THR A 177 -7.27 8.02 22.90
C THR A 177 -6.68 9.30 22.32
N THR A 178 -5.84 10.04 23.05
CA THR A 178 -5.26 11.33 22.62
C THR A 178 -3.74 11.40 22.77
N SER A 179 -3.09 10.27 23.06
CA SER A 179 -1.63 10.19 23.15
C SER A 179 -1.11 8.84 22.68
N GLY A 180 0.06 8.85 22.06
CA GLY A 180 0.65 7.63 21.50
C GLY A 180 2.03 7.89 20.92
N SER A 181 2.51 6.94 20.13
CA SER A 181 3.78 7.05 19.43
C SER A 181 3.70 6.45 18.04
N ALA A 182 4.49 7.00 17.12
CA ALA A 182 4.77 6.46 15.81
C ALA A 182 6.26 6.11 15.71
N THR A 183 6.58 4.94 15.20
CA THR A 183 7.94 4.41 15.08
C THR A 183 8.17 3.84 13.69
N ILE A 184 9.30 4.21 13.10
CA ILE A 184 9.83 3.58 11.89
C ILE A 184 11.23 3.05 12.19
N GLU A 185 11.48 1.79 11.81
CA GLU A 185 12.79 1.16 11.85
C GLU A 185 13.18 0.71 10.45
N ASN A 186 14.29 1.25 9.94
CA ASN A 186 14.93 0.71 8.75
C ASN A 186 15.80 -0.47 9.18
N LEU A 187 15.27 -1.69 9.02
CA LEU A 187 15.91 -2.93 9.42
C LEU A 187 17.18 -3.24 8.61
N THR A 188 17.30 -2.64 7.41
CA THR A 188 18.46 -2.83 6.53
C THR A 188 19.66 -2.05 7.05
N THR A 189 19.43 -0.82 7.51
CA THR A 189 20.48 0.04 8.08
C THR A 189 20.61 -0.08 9.60
N GLY A 190 19.63 -0.68 10.28
CA GLY A 190 19.54 -0.80 11.73
C GLY A 190 19.21 0.52 12.44
N LYS A 191 18.74 1.55 11.71
CA LYS A 191 18.35 2.85 12.26
C LYS A 191 16.86 2.85 12.60
N SER A 192 16.51 3.50 13.70
CA SER A 192 15.12 3.65 14.15
C SER A 192 14.87 5.07 14.64
N VAL A 193 13.67 5.56 14.38
CA VAL A 193 13.14 6.85 14.81
C VAL A 193 11.77 6.63 15.43
N THR A 194 11.51 7.35 16.53
CA THR A 194 10.22 7.33 17.22
C THR A 194 9.81 8.75 17.53
N LYS A 195 8.52 9.04 17.34
CA LYS A 195 7.89 10.26 17.80
C LYS A 195 6.81 9.94 18.81
N ASP A 196 6.85 10.61 19.95
CA ASP A 196 5.71 10.68 20.87
C ASP A 196 4.76 11.80 20.41
N LEU A 197 3.47 11.48 20.36
CA LEU A 197 2.41 12.34 19.85
C LEU A 197 1.32 12.56 20.90
N THR A 198 0.72 13.74 20.84
CA THR A 198 -0.50 14.11 21.56
C THR A 198 -1.42 14.85 20.61
N SER A 199 -2.72 14.65 20.72
CA SER A 199 -3.71 15.30 19.87
C SER A 199 -4.93 15.75 20.64
N THR A 200 -5.63 16.76 20.11
CA THR A 200 -6.96 17.14 20.58
C THR A 200 -8.08 16.30 19.95
N SER A 201 -7.77 15.59 18.86
CA SER A 201 -8.70 14.67 18.20
C SER A 201 -8.46 13.25 18.70
N ALA A 202 -9.49 12.68 19.31
CA ALA A 202 -9.42 11.37 19.93
C ALA A 202 -9.52 10.25 18.87
N LEU A 203 -8.71 9.21 19.04
CA LEU A 203 -8.88 7.91 18.41
C LEU A 203 -10.08 7.18 19.04
N GLY A 204 -10.80 6.45 18.21
CA GLY A 204 -11.83 5.47 18.60
C GLY A 204 -11.23 4.08 18.85
N GLY A 205 -10.11 3.76 18.21
CA GLY A 205 -9.53 2.41 18.22
C GLY A 205 -10.46 1.39 17.56
N GLU A 206 -11.22 1.82 16.57
CA GLU A 206 -12.17 1.01 15.80
C GLU A 206 -11.52 0.34 14.60
N ASN A 207 -10.53 1.00 13.98
CA ASN A 207 -9.85 0.49 12.79
C ASN A 207 -8.37 0.19 13.03
N ALA A 208 -7.86 -0.80 12.31
CA ALA A 208 -6.44 -1.12 12.21
C ALA A 208 -6.11 -1.52 10.77
N GLU A 209 -5.10 -0.90 10.18
CA GLU A 209 -4.93 -0.97 8.72
C GLU A 209 -3.48 -0.87 8.24
N TRP A 210 -3.28 -1.41 7.03
CA TRP A 210 -2.04 -1.45 6.26
C TRP A 210 -2.36 -1.03 4.83
N ILE A 211 -1.90 0.14 4.43
CA ILE A 211 -2.42 0.85 3.26
C ILE A 211 -1.29 1.27 2.34
N VAL A 212 -1.51 1.13 1.04
CA VAL A 212 -0.89 1.91 -0.03
C VAL A 212 -1.88 3.00 -0.43
N GLU A 213 -1.46 4.26 -0.37
CA GLU A 213 -2.34 5.41 -0.57
C GLU A 213 -1.85 6.31 -1.72
N ASP A 214 -2.80 6.68 -2.58
CA ASP A 214 -2.71 7.86 -3.44
C ASP A 214 -3.09 9.10 -2.60
N PHE A 215 -2.12 9.89 -2.16
CA PHE A 215 -2.40 10.95 -1.20
C PHE A 215 -2.72 12.27 -1.89
N GLU A 216 -3.48 13.14 -1.21
CA GLU A 216 -3.80 14.47 -1.73
C GLU A 216 -2.60 15.44 -1.64
N GLU A 217 -2.45 16.28 -2.67
CA GLU A 217 -1.67 17.52 -2.69
C GLU A 217 -2.58 18.73 -2.98
N GLY A 218 -2.89 19.52 -1.95
CA GLY A 218 -3.77 20.68 -2.07
C GLY A 218 -5.24 20.28 -2.16
N ASP A 219 -5.90 20.63 -3.28
CA ASP A 219 -7.31 20.33 -3.55
C ASP A 219 -7.50 19.09 -4.47
N SER A 220 -6.45 18.29 -4.72
CA SER A 220 -6.50 17.15 -5.63
C SER A 220 -5.57 16.01 -5.18
N LEU A 221 -5.85 14.78 -5.62
CA LEU A 221 -4.92 13.66 -5.51
C LEU A 221 -3.63 13.98 -6.28
N ILE A 222 -2.49 13.55 -5.75
CA ILE A 222 -1.25 13.56 -6.51
C ILE A 222 -1.37 12.56 -7.67
N ALA A 223 -0.57 12.72 -8.72
CA ALA A 223 -0.55 11.70 -9.76
C ALA A 223 0.01 10.38 -9.17
N PHE A 224 -0.78 9.30 -9.19
CA PHE A 224 -0.41 8.06 -8.53
C PHE A 224 0.78 7.35 -9.19
N ALA A 225 1.84 7.07 -8.42
CA ALA A 225 3.04 6.42 -8.95
C ALA A 225 2.84 4.92 -9.21
N ASP A 226 3.47 4.40 -10.27
CA ASP A 226 3.60 2.94 -10.44
C ASP A 226 4.69 2.43 -9.50
N PHE A 227 4.26 1.80 -8.41
CA PHE A 227 5.14 1.21 -7.39
C PHE A 227 5.44 -0.27 -7.61
N GLY A 228 4.94 -0.88 -8.69
CA GLY A 228 5.02 -2.31 -8.92
C GLY A 228 4.23 -3.09 -7.86
N ASN A 229 4.92 -3.73 -6.92
CA ASN A 229 4.32 -4.57 -5.89
C ASN A 229 4.88 -4.21 -4.51
N ILE A 230 3.99 -4.09 -3.52
CA ILE A 230 4.34 -3.93 -2.11
C ILE A 230 3.73 -5.09 -1.34
N THR A 231 4.58 -5.91 -0.73
CA THR A 231 4.15 -6.97 0.18
C THR A 231 4.27 -6.49 1.62
N PHE A 232 3.13 -6.36 2.30
CA PHE A 232 3.11 -6.20 3.74
C PHE A 232 3.30 -7.56 4.42
N THR A 233 4.15 -7.61 5.43
CA THR A 233 4.47 -8.81 6.21
C THR A 233 4.52 -8.48 7.70
N GLU A 234 4.37 -9.51 8.53
CA GLU A 234 4.29 -9.36 9.99
C GLU A 234 3.18 -8.36 10.40
N CYS A 235 2.07 -8.36 9.66
CA CYS A 235 0.89 -7.57 9.97
C CYS A 235 0.27 -8.04 11.28
N VAL A 236 0.21 -7.15 12.26
CA VAL A 236 -0.44 -7.39 13.56
C VAL A 236 -1.21 -6.15 13.99
N ALA A 237 -2.50 -6.31 14.26
CA ALA A 237 -3.31 -5.37 15.02
C ALA A 237 -3.45 -5.88 16.46
N ALA A 238 -3.26 -5.01 17.44
CA ALA A 238 -3.31 -5.38 18.84
C ALA A 238 -4.24 -4.47 19.64
N THR A 239 -4.83 -5.07 20.67
CA THR A 239 -5.55 -4.41 21.73
C THR A 239 -4.75 -4.57 23.03
N SER A 240 -5.30 -4.06 24.15
CA SER A 240 -4.72 -4.33 25.47
C SER A 240 -4.81 -5.81 25.91
N ALA A 241 -5.68 -6.62 25.29
CA ALA A 241 -5.99 -7.98 25.72
C ALA A 241 -5.60 -9.04 24.69
N SER A 242 -5.65 -8.72 23.39
CA SER A 242 -5.49 -9.66 22.30
C SER A 242 -4.78 -9.04 21.09
N SER A 243 -4.53 -9.85 20.08
CA SER A 243 -4.01 -9.40 18.79
C SER A 243 -4.51 -10.30 17.68
N GLU A 244 -4.67 -9.74 16.49
CA GLU A 244 -5.07 -10.45 15.28
C GLU A 244 -4.24 -9.99 14.08
N GLY A 245 -4.23 -10.82 13.04
CA GLY A 245 -3.63 -10.52 11.76
C GLY A 245 -4.66 -9.93 10.79
N VAL A 246 -4.52 -10.22 9.50
CA VAL A 246 -5.36 -9.69 8.41
C VAL A 246 -6.49 -10.64 8.00
N ASP A 247 -6.70 -11.77 8.67
CA ASP A 247 -7.75 -12.72 8.26
C ASP A 247 -9.17 -12.14 8.34
N SER A 248 -9.42 -11.24 9.28
CA SER A 248 -10.69 -10.52 9.47
C SER A 248 -10.79 -9.22 8.68
N ALA A 249 -9.70 -8.78 8.03
CA ALA A 249 -9.62 -7.47 7.41
C ALA A 249 -10.38 -7.42 6.07
N GLN A 250 -11.04 -6.29 5.84
CA GLN A 250 -11.66 -5.90 4.59
C GLN A 250 -10.57 -5.55 3.57
N VAL A 251 -10.70 -6.07 2.34
CA VAL A 251 -9.80 -5.75 1.22
C VAL A 251 -10.29 -4.49 0.54
N MET A 252 -9.38 -3.55 0.28
CA MET A 252 -9.64 -2.31 -0.45
C MET A 252 -8.72 -2.19 -1.67
N ASP A 253 -9.27 -1.81 -2.81
CA ASP A 253 -8.52 -1.44 -4.01
C ASP A 253 -8.81 0.02 -4.38
N ILE A 254 -7.83 0.71 -4.97
CA ILE A 254 -8.02 2.05 -5.53
C ILE A 254 -8.78 1.93 -6.84
N GLU A 255 -9.92 2.62 -6.93
CA GLU A 255 -10.70 2.82 -8.16
C GLU A 255 -10.83 4.33 -8.38
N ASN A 256 -10.34 4.82 -9.52
CA ASN A 256 -10.44 6.24 -9.84
C ASN A 256 -11.88 6.62 -10.27
N THR A 257 -12.09 7.92 -10.48
CA THR A 257 -13.41 8.46 -10.87
C THR A 257 -13.91 8.00 -12.25
N ASP A 258 -13.03 7.41 -13.08
CA ASP A 258 -13.36 6.81 -14.38
C ASP A 258 -13.71 5.32 -14.28
N ASP A 259 -13.95 4.79 -13.07
CA ASP A 259 -14.19 3.37 -12.78
C ASP A 259 -13.00 2.45 -13.15
N GLU A 260 -11.79 3.01 -13.27
CA GLU A 260 -10.58 2.25 -13.49
C GLU A 260 -9.94 1.86 -12.16
N VAL A 261 -9.77 0.55 -11.98
CA VAL A 261 -9.08 -0.03 -10.84
C VAL A 261 -7.57 0.11 -11.04
N LEU A 262 -6.90 0.78 -10.11
CA LEU A 262 -5.46 1.12 -10.14
C LEU A 262 -4.60 0.20 -9.28
N THR A 263 -5.23 -0.61 -8.42
CA THR A 263 -4.52 -1.60 -7.60
C THR A 263 -5.22 -2.95 -7.57
N SER A 264 -4.47 -3.98 -7.19
CA SER A 264 -5.03 -5.28 -6.82
C SER A 264 -4.41 -5.79 -5.53
N VAL A 265 -5.23 -6.03 -4.52
CA VAL A 265 -4.82 -6.61 -3.24
C VAL A 265 -5.04 -8.12 -3.22
N THR A 266 -4.01 -8.86 -2.85
CA THR A 266 -4.05 -10.32 -2.67
C THR A 266 -3.58 -10.72 -1.28
N LYS A 267 -4.48 -11.29 -0.47
CA LYS A 267 -4.10 -11.90 0.82
C LYS A 267 -3.22 -13.13 0.59
N ILE A 268 -2.09 -13.20 1.29
CA ILE A 268 -1.13 -14.32 1.23
C ILE A 268 -1.29 -15.24 2.45
N SER A 269 -1.43 -14.66 3.64
CA SER A 269 -1.64 -15.36 4.91
C SER A 269 -2.26 -14.42 5.94
N ASP A 270 -2.53 -14.91 7.16
CA ASP A 270 -3.01 -14.06 8.26
C ASP A 270 -2.01 -12.95 8.65
N SER A 271 -0.74 -13.03 8.27
CA SER A 271 0.25 -11.99 8.59
C SER A 271 0.89 -11.35 7.36
N SER A 272 0.32 -11.53 6.17
CA SER A 272 0.83 -10.90 4.95
C SER A 272 -0.16 -10.84 3.80
N PHE A 273 -0.01 -9.80 3.00
CA PHE A 273 -0.73 -9.58 1.75
C PHE A 273 0.13 -8.74 0.81
N GLU A 274 -0.22 -8.74 -0.48
CA GLU A 274 0.43 -7.94 -1.50
C GLU A 274 -0.54 -6.94 -2.09
N VAL A 275 -0.06 -5.71 -2.31
CA VAL A 275 -0.71 -4.69 -3.13
C VAL A 275 0.08 -4.56 -4.43
N SER A 276 -0.60 -4.70 -5.57
CA SER A 276 0.00 -4.54 -6.89
C SER A 276 -0.58 -3.31 -7.58
N TYR A 277 0.25 -2.48 -8.20
CA TYR A 277 -0.20 -1.46 -9.14
C TYR A 277 -0.71 -2.15 -10.42
N THR A 278 -1.87 -1.74 -10.93
CA THR A 278 -2.41 -2.25 -12.18
C THR A 278 -2.24 -1.20 -13.27
N SER A 279 -1.36 -1.48 -14.24
CA SER A 279 -1.26 -0.64 -15.42
C SER A 279 -2.61 -0.61 -16.15
N SER A 280 -3.08 0.58 -16.49
CA SER A 280 -4.23 0.79 -17.37
C SER A 280 -4.03 0.04 -18.68
N SER A 281 -4.60 -1.17 -18.79
CA SER A 281 -4.65 -1.84 -20.08
C SER A 281 -5.63 -1.04 -20.92
N SER A 282 -5.14 -0.13 -21.76
CA SER A 282 -5.96 0.57 -22.74
C SER A 282 -6.70 -0.48 -23.53
N GLY A 283 -7.98 -0.67 -23.24
CA GLY A 283 -8.81 -1.66 -23.90
C GLY A 283 -8.88 -1.32 -25.37
N SER A 284 -8.07 -2.00 -26.19
CA SER A 284 -8.24 -1.98 -27.63
C SER A 284 -9.56 -2.66 -27.94
N THR A 285 -10.63 -1.88 -27.96
CA THR A 285 -11.92 -2.33 -28.47
C THR A 285 -11.75 -2.47 -29.98
N THR A 286 -11.23 -3.62 -30.43
CA THR A 286 -11.39 -4.04 -31.82
C THR A 286 -12.87 -4.36 -32.01
N SER A 287 -13.62 -3.37 -32.50
CA SER A 287 -14.96 -3.54 -33.02
C SER A 287 -14.89 -4.43 -34.28
N SER A 288 -15.01 -5.74 -34.07
CA SER A 288 -15.33 -6.67 -35.16
C SER A 288 -16.81 -6.48 -35.53
N GLY A 289 -17.07 -5.44 -36.31
CA GLY A 289 -18.36 -5.23 -36.95
C GLY A 289 -18.65 -6.37 -37.92
N ALA A 290 -19.62 -7.22 -37.56
CA ALA A 290 -20.22 -8.20 -38.43
C ALA A 290 -21.00 -7.50 -39.54
N GLY A 291 -20.37 -7.31 -40.70
CA GLY A 291 -20.99 -6.86 -41.94
C GLY A 291 -21.36 -8.04 -42.82
N SER A 292 -22.62 -8.46 -42.77
CA SER A 292 -23.20 -9.41 -43.73
C SER A 292 -23.22 -8.79 -45.13
N SER A 293 -22.60 -9.44 -46.12
CA SER A 293 -22.98 -9.26 -47.52
C SER A 293 -22.82 -10.56 -48.31
N SER A 294 -23.92 -10.95 -48.93
CA SER A 294 -24.10 -12.11 -49.79
C SER A 294 -23.59 -11.84 -51.21
N SER A 295 -22.88 -12.79 -51.82
CA SER A 295 -23.07 -13.24 -53.22
C SER A 295 -21.91 -14.13 -53.69
N GLY A 296 -22.21 -15.12 -54.54
CA GLY A 296 -21.23 -15.63 -55.51
C GLY A 296 -20.88 -17.11 -55.41
N THR A 297 -21.42 -17.87 -56.35
CA THR A 297 -21.40 -19.33 -56.54
C THR A 297 -20.08 -19.92 -57.07
N ALA A 298 -19.91 -21.22 -56.81
CA ALA A 298 -19.27 -22.28 -57.63
C ALA A 298 -17.77 -22.60 -57.45
N GLY A 299 -17.49 -23.89 -57.23
CA GLY A 299 -16.16 -24.47 -57.46
C GLY A 299 -15.86 -25.77 -56.71
N SER A 300 -16.29 -26.89 -57.26
CA SER A 300 -16.00 -28.29 -56.90
C SER A 300 -14.52 -28.64 -56.67
N GLY A 301 -14.24 -29.57 -55.74
CA GLY A 301 -12.93 -30.24 -55.63
C GLY A 301 -12.88 -31.32 -54.55
N SER A 302 -13.12 -32.56 -54.94
CA SER A 302 -13.03 -33.81 -54.18
C SER A 302 -11.59 -34.16 -53.73
N GLY A 303 -11.44 -34.81 -52.57
CA GLY A 303 -10.19 -35.49 -52.20
C GLY A 303 -10.30 -36.30 -50.90
N SER A 304 -10.35 -37.62 -51.04
CA SER A 304 -10.51 -38.62 -49.97
C SER A 304 -9.20 -39.04 -49.28
N GLY A 305 -9.32 -39.64 -48.09
CA GLY A 305 -8.37 -40.62 -47.53
C GLY A 305 -7.65 -40.07 -46.29
N GLY A 306 -7.43 -40.81 -45.20
CA GLY A 306 -7.52 -42.23 -44.93
C GLY A 306 -7.05 -42.48 -43.48
N ARG A 307 -7.23 -43.73 -43.04
CA ARG A 307 -7.23 -44.24 -41.66
C ARG A 307 -5.82 -44.52 -41.07
N GLY A 308 -5.78 -44.73 -39.74
CA GLY A 308 -4.82 -45.59 -39.02
C GLY A 308 -4.51 -45.04 -37.62
N SER A 309 -4.98 -45.56 -36.47
CA SER A 309 -4.80 -46.89 -35.81
C SER A 309 -3.41 -47.13 -35.21
N GLY A 310 -3.37 -47.41 -33.90
CA GLY A 310 -2.25 -48.04 -33.16
C GLY A 310 -2.02 -47.37 -31.78
N MET A 311 -2.56 -47.83 -30.64
CA MET A 311 -2.29 -49.02 -29.79
C MET A 311 -0.87 -49.16 -29.21
N GLY A 312 -0.82 -49.33 -27.87
CA GLY A 312 0.31 -49.86 -27.08
C GLY A 312 0.56 -48.99 -25.83
N GLY A 313 0.05 -49.32 -24.64
CA GLY A 313 0.59 -50.31 -23.68
C GLY A 313 1.53 -49.57 -22.70
N GLY A 314 1.32 -49.45 -21.39
CA GLY A 314 0.95 -50.45 -20.38
C GLY A 314 2.14 -50.64 -19.42
N LYS A 315 1.86 -50.72 -18.09
CA LYS A 315 2.74 -50.90 -16.89
C LYS A 315 3.03 -49.59 -16.13
N GLY A 316 2.78 -49.40 -14.84
CA GLY A 316 2.33 -50.28 -13.74
C GLY A 316 3.34 -50.28 -12.57
N PHE A 317 2.90 -49.79 -11.40
CA PHE A 317 3.41 -49.99 -10.02
C PHE A 317 4.80 -49.39 -9.68
N ASP A 318 5.12 -48.80 -8.51
CA ASP A 318 4.72 -49.08 -7.14
C ASP A 318 4.67 -47.83 -6.23
N SER A 319 3.84 -47.95 -5.19
CA SER A 319 3.72 -47.12 -4.00
C SER A 319 4.85 -47.31 -2.99
N ILE A 320 5.30 -46.24 -2.33
CA ILE A 320 5.78 -46.29 -0.93
C ILE A 320 5.07 -45.21 -0.12
N SER A 321 4.29 -45.68 0.83
CA SER A 321 3.79 -44.96 2.00
C SER A 321 4.83 -45.00 3.11
N THR A 322 5.06 -43.89 3.79
CA THR A 322 5.41 -43.90 5.22
C THR A 322 4.56 -42.89 5.97
N SER A 323 3.60 -43.43 6.69
CA SER A 323 2.86 -42.80 7.78
C SER A 323 3.78 -42.58 8.99
N GLY A 324 3.58 -41.46 9.69
CA GLY A 324 4.15 -41.21 11.02
C GLY A 324 3.42 -40.05 11.69
N ALA A 325 2.36 -40.39 12.43
CA ALA A 325 1.51 -39.48 13.17
C ALA A 325 2.14 -39.00 14.49
N GLY A 326 1.71 -37.82 14.94
CA GLY A 326 1.49 -37.54 16.36
C GLY A 326 2.47 -36.58 17.03
N ALA A 327 2.01 -35.33 17.27
CA ALA A 327 1.72 -34.82 18.61
C ALA A 327 1.70 -33.28 18.61
N SER A 328 0.53 -32.76 18.98
CA SER A 328 0.29 -31.49 19.67
C SER A 328 1.52 -30.66 20.06
N GLY A 329 1.74 -29.56 19.35
CA GLY A 329 2.57 -28.45 19.82
C GLY A 329 1.87 -27.17 19.43
N LYS A 330 1.26 -26.49 20.41
CA LYS A 330 0.83 -25.10 20.27
C LYS A 330 2.07 -24.28 19.92
N GLY A 331 2.26 -24.01 18.63
CA GLY A 331 3.32 -23.15 18.13
C GLY A 331 2.97 -21.71 18.48
N PHE A 332 3.45 -21.24 19.63
CA PHE A 332 3.54 -19.82 19.92
C PHE A 332 4.44 -19.16 18.85
N PRO A 333 3.95 -18.18 18.07
CA PRO A 333 4.84 -17.29 17.33
C PRO A 333 5.73 -16.55 18.34
N SER A 334 6.99 -16.37 18.00
CA SER A 334 8.02 -15.93 18.93
C SER A 334 7.67 -14.57 19.56
N LEU A 335 7.46 -14.59 20.87
CA LEU A 335 7.29 -13.43 21.74
C LEU A 335 8.49 -12.44 21.73
N ARG A 336 9.53 -12.63 20.90
CA ARG A 336 10.72 -11.75 20.93
C ARG A 336 10.53 -10.40 20.23
N ALA A 337 9.65 -10.28 19.24
CA ALA A 337 9.32 -8.99 18.63
C ALA A 337 8.41 -8.18 19.58
N VAL A 338 7.30 -8.77 20.02
CA VAL A 338 6.35 -8.13 20.92
C VAL A 338 6.93 -7.85 22.32
N ARG A 339 7.78 -8.73 22.88
CA ARG A 339 8.43 -8.47 24.20
C ARG A 339 9.60 -7.51 24.16
N ARG A 340 10.21 -7.23 23.00
CA ARG A 340 11.21 -6.14 22.91
C ARG A 340 10.52 -4.78 22.90
N PHE A 341 9.32 -4.68 22.30
CA PHE A 341 8.59 -3.41 22.21
C PHE A 341 7.64 -3.13 23.40
N LEU A 342 7.01 -4.14 24.02
CA LEU A 342 6.22 -3.97 25.26
C LEU A 342 7.05 -3.55 26.50
N LYS A 343 8.39 -3.53 26.42
CA LYS A 343 9.25 -3.16 27.55
C LYS A 343 9.45 -1.65 27.70
N TRP A 344 9.03 -0.84 26.73
CA TRP A 344 9.13 0.63 26.77
C TRP A 344 7.88 1.34 27.32
N GLY A 345 6.74 0.65 27.46
CA GLY A 345 5.46 1.27 27.86
C GLY A 345 5.14 1.31 29.37
N ARG A 346 6.12 1.14 30.27
CA ARG A 346 5.85 1.24 31.73
C ARG A 346 6.36 2.59 32.28
N PRO A 347 5.50 3.44 32.87
CA PRO A 347 5.96 4.57 33.66
C PRO A 347 6.82 4.07 34.82
N SER A 348 7.98 4.70 35.00
CA SER A 348 8.78 4.57 36.21
C SER A 348 7.95 5.02 37.42
N THR A 349 7.35 4.06 38.13
CA THR A 349 6.93 4.26 39.51
C THR A 349 8.15 4.05 40.41
N SER A 350 8.97 5.09 40.55
CA SER A 350 9.86 5.18 41.71
C SER A 350 9.00 5.58 42.92
N GLY A 351 8.79 4.61 43.80
CA GLY A 351 8.00 4.74 45.01
C GLY A 351 8.56 5.73 46.04
N GLY A 352 7.67 6.21 46.91
CA GLY A 352 8.04 6.96 48.10
C GLY A 352 8.46 6.06 49.26
N ILE A 353 9.23 6.63 50.18
CA ILE A 353 8.88 6.91 51.59
C ILE A 353 9.54 8.25 51.94
#